data_AF-K7N503-F1
#
_entry.id   AF-K7N503-F1
#
_cell.length_a   1.000
_cell.length_b   1.000
_cell.length_c   1.000
_cell.angle_alpha   90.00
_cell.angle_beta   90.00
_cell.angle_gamma   90.00
#
_symmetry.space_group_name_H-M   'P 1'
#
loop_
_entity.id
_entity.type
_entity.pdbx_description
1 polymer ?
#
loop_
_entity_poly.entity_id
_entity_poly.type
_entity_poly.pdbx_seq_one_letter_code
_entity_poly.pdbx_strand_id
1 'polypeptide(L)'
;MCHVRYSLYQQYHNAKVRQGIFYCVKARRHGFFRDYGLCDMTMLRFEPDKQVGFREYMRSDGTRSYFFCLDTVRSLFLGAGFTEVRNFLF
;
A
#
# COMPACT_ATOMS: atom_id res chain seq x y z
N MET A 1 -3.35 1.03 -13.34
CA MET A 1 -2.54 1.50 -12.20
C MET A 1 -3.49 2.19 -11.25
N CYS A 2 -3.68 1.65 -10.05
CA CYS A 2 -4.53 2.27 -9.03
C CYS A 2 -3.62 2.97 -8.03
N HIS A 3 -3.62 4.30 -8.00
CA HIS A 3 -2.97 5.07 -6.93
C HIS A 3 -4.01 5.34 -5.86
N VAL A 4 -3.78 4.78 -4.68
CA VAL A 4 -4.69 4.84 -3.53
C VAL A 4 -4.03 5.78 -2.52
N ARG A 5 -4.54 7.02 -2.38
CA ARG A 5 -4.09 7.96 -1.32
C ARG A 5 -5.13 7.97 -0.21
N TYR A 6 -4.83 7.43 0.98
CA TYR A 6 -5.74 7.55 2.12
C TYR A 6 -4.99 7.71 3.46
N SER A 7 -5.47 8.65 4.27
CA SER A 7 -4.98 8.97 5.62
C SER A 7 -5.88 8.33 6.70
N LEU A 8 -5.76 7.04 6.98
CA LEU A 8 -6.46 6.43 8.12
C LEU A 8 -5.67 5.23 8.66
N TYR A 9 -5.84 4.95 9.97
CA TYR A 9 -5.29 3.82 10.72
C TYR A 9 -5.08 2.54 9.89
N GLN A 10 -4.01 1.80 10.16
CA GLN A 10 -3.59 0.61 9.42
C GLN A 10 -4.72 -0.39 9.07
N GLN A 11 -5.64 -0.64 10.01
CA GLN A 11 -6.78 -1.53 9.78
C GLN A 11 -7.75 -0.98 8.72
N TYR A 12 -8.04 0.32 8.78
CA TYR A 12 -8.87 1.02 7.80
C TYR A 12 -8.15 1.18 6.46
N HIS A 13 -6.83 1.37 6.49
CA HIS A 13 -6.00 1.41 5.30
C HIS A 13 -6.11 0.11 4.51
N ASN A 14 -5.86 -1.04 5.15
CA ASN A 14 -5.98 -2.35 4.51
C ASN A 14 -7.40 -2.63 4.00
N ALA A 15 -8.44 -2.27 4.75
CA ALA A 15 -9.83 -2.42 4.31
C ALA A 15 -10.14 -1.58 3.06
N LYS A 16 -9.70 -0.31 3.04
CA LYS A 16 -9.86 0.59 1.88
C LYS A 16 -9.05 0.14 0.67
N VAL A 17 -7.80 -0.29 0.88
CA VAL A 17 -6.95 -0.84 -0.18
C VAL A 17 -7.60 -2.10 -0.75
N ARG A 18 -8.09 -3.01 0.09
CA ARG A 18 -8.82 -4.21 -0.35
C ARG A 18 -10.09 -3.86 -1.13
N GLN A 19 -10.83 -2.86 -0.67
CA GLN A 19 -12.01 -2.36 -1.38
C GLN A 19 -11.63 -1.77 -2.75
N GLY A 20 -10.57 -0.97 -2.83
CA GLY A 20 -10.05 -0.43 -4.09
C GLY A 20 -9.56 -1.51 -5.04
N ILE A 21 -8.85 -2.52 -4.53
CA ILE A 21 -8.43 -3.72 -5.26
C ILE A 21 -9.66 -4.47 -5.79
N PHE A 22 -10.69 -4.67 -4.97
CA PHE A 22 -11.94 -5.31 -5.37
C PHE A 22 -12.68 -4.53 -6.47
N TYR A 23 -12.75 -3.21 -6.38
CA TYR A 23 -13.32 -2.39 -7.46
C TYR A 23 -12.51 -2.49 -8.76
N CYS A 24 -11.18 -2.65 -8.68
CA CYS A 24 -10.35 -2.90 -9.86
C CYS A 24 -10.67 -4.26 -10.51
N VAL A 25 -11.04 -5.31 -9.74
CA VAL A 25 -11.53 -6.60 -10.28
C VAL A 25 -12.73 -6.37 -11.20
N LYS A 26 -13.69 -5.56 -10.75
CA LYS A 26 -14.94 -5.35 -11.49
C LYS A 26 -14.71 -4.66 -12.83
N ALA A 27 -13.62 -3.91 -12.97
CA ALA A 27 -13.27 -3.21 -14.20
C ALA A 27 -12.38 -4.02 -15.15
N ARG A 28 -11.47 -4.88 -14.64
CA ARG A 28 -10.44 -5.55 -15.47
C ARG A 28 -9.98 -6.89 -14.88
N ARG A 29 -9.62 -7.85 -15.76
CA ARG A 29 -9.06 -9.17 -15.39
C ARG A 29 -7.66 -9.11 -14.76
N HIS A 30 -6.88 -8.06 -15.03
CA HIS A 30 -5.51 -7.91 -14.52
C HIS A 30 -5.35 -6.57 -13.80
N GLY A 31 -4.84 -6.62 -12.57
CA GLY A 31 -4.52 -5.45 -11.75
C GLY A 31 -3.01 -5.26 -11.64
N PHE A 32 -2.58 -3.99 -11.58
CA PHE A 32 -1.20 -3.62 -11.26
C PHE A 32 -1.21 -2.79 -9.98
N PHE A 33 -0.42 -3.23 -9.00
CA PHE A 33 -0.20 -2.51 -7.75
C PHE A 33 1.18 -1.85 -7.79
N ARG A 34 1.23 -0.57 -7.41
CA ARG A 34 2.48 0.15 -7.18
C ARG A 34 2.26 1.07 -6.00
N ASP A 35 3.05 0.89 -4.96
CA ASP A 35 3.08 1.75 -3.79
C ASP A 35 4.46 1.70 -3.14
N TYR A 36 4.68 2.50 -2.10
CA TYR A 36 5.93 2.56 -1.37
C TYR A 36 6.23 1.24 -0.65
N GLY A 37 7.46 0.77 -0.81
CA GLY A 37 7.96 -0.48 -0.25
C GLY A 37 8.73 -0.25 1.03
N LEU A 38 8.78 -1.26 1.90
CA LEU A 38 9.72 -1.25 3.01
C LEU A 38 11.15 -1.00 2.52
N CYS A 39 11.86 -0.13 3.23
CA CYS A 39 13.23 0.26 2.96
C CYS A 39 13.44 0.94 1.59
N ASP A 40 12.38 1.44 0.94
CA ASP A 40 12.55 2.24 -0.25
C ASP A 40 13.19 3.61 0.08
N MET A 41 13.70 4.28 -0.96
CA MET A 41 14.33 5.59 -0.78
C MET A 41 13.41 6.66 -0.20
N THR A 42 12.09 6.50 -0.28
CA THR A 42 11.14 7.43 0.34
C THR A 42 11.09 7.18 1.85
N MET A 43 11.06 5.92 2.29
CA MET A 43 11.09 5.53 3.70
C MET A 43 12.37 6.03 4.37
N LEU A 44 13.52 5.81 3.72
CA LEU A 44 14.83 6.20 4.25
C LEU A 44 15.02 7.72 4.38
N ARG A 45 14.22 8.51 3.66
CA ARG A 45 14.25 9.98 3.72
C ARG A 45 13.32 10.57 4.77
N PHE A 46 12.43 9.77 5.36
CA PHE A 46 11.64 10.27 6.47
C PHE A 46 12.54 10.45 7.70
N GLU A 47 12.43 11.61 8.32
CA GLU A 47 13.04 11.86 9.61
C GLU A 47 12.43 10.92 10.66
N PRO A 48 13.20 10.42 11.65
CA PRO A 48 12.69 9.47 12.63
C PRO A 48 11.47 9.98 13.44
N ASP A 49 11.37 11.29 13.68
CA ASP A 49 10.26 11.94 14.36
C ASP A 49 8.96 11.94 13.54
N LYS A 50 9.04 11.66 12.24
CA LYS A 50 7.88 11.55 11.36
C LYS A 50 7.21 10.18 11.46
N GLN A 51 7.79 9.20 12.14
CA GLN A 51 7.15 7.90 12.33
C GLN A 51 6.03 8.00 13.37
N VAL A 52 4.79 7.72 12.95
CA VAL A 52 3.59 7.80 13.81
C VAL A 52 2.98 6.45 14.16
N GLY A 53 3.53 5.37 13.61
CA GLY A 53 3.07 4.02 13.87
C GLY A 53 3.97 2.97 13.23
N PHE A 54 3.51 1.72 13.24
CA PHE A 54 4.22 0.63 12.60
C PHE A 54 4.17 0.80 11.07
N ARG A 55 5.30 1.18 10.48
CA ARG A 55 5.46 1.46 9.03
C ARG A 55 4.61 2.64 8.53
N GLU A 56 4.15 3.50 9.44
CA GLU A 56 3.32 4.66 9.13
C GLU A 56 4.08 5.95 9.47
N TYR A 57 4.15 6.86 8.50
CA TYR A 57 4.90 8.11 8.60
C TYR A 57 4.03 9.30 8.24
N MET A 58 4.15 10.39 8.99
CA MET A 58 3.47 11.65 8.72
C MET A 58 4.29 12.48 7.72
N ARG A 59 3.61 13.00 6.70
CA ARG A 59 4.17 13.89 5.69
C ARG A 59 4.03 15.35 6.14
N SER A 60 4.81 16.24 5.53
CA SER A 60 4.79 17.68 5.84
C SER A 60 3.43 18.35 5.54
N ASP A 61 2.65 17.81 4.62
CA ASP A 61 1.29 18.25 4.29
C ASP A 61 0.21 17.71 5.25
N GLY A 62 0.60 17.01 6.32
CA GLY A 62 -0.30 16.39 7.30
C GLY A 62 -0.92 15.07 6.83
N THR A 63 -0.66 14.63 5.60
CA THR A 63 -1.08 13.30 5.13
C THR A 63 -0.15 12.21 5.69
N ARG A 64 -0.53 10.94 5.52
CA ARG A 64 0.25 9.80 6.02
C ARG A 64 0.71 8.90 4.87
N SER A 65 1.91 8.35 5.00
CA SER A 65 2.48 7.33 4.14
C SER A 65 2.54 6.00 4.90
N TYR A 66 2.13 4.92 4.26
CA TYR A 66 2.30 3.56 4.76
C TYR A 66 3.25 2.80 3.84
N PHE A 67 4.23 2.11 4.42
CA PHE A 67 5.22 1.33 3.66
C PHE A 67 4.87 -0.16 3.69
N PHE A 68 4.59 -0.72 2.51
CA PHE A 68 4.17 -2.10 2.37
C PHE A 68 5.35 -3.06 2.33
N CYS A 69 5.22 -4.23 2.96
CA CYS A 69 6.05 -5.38 2.63
C CYS A 69 5.35 -6.24 1.57
N LEU A 70 6.13 -7.02 0.82
CA LEU A 70 5.61 -7.90 -0.21
C LEU A 70 4.52 -8.84 0.31
N ASP A 71 4.71 -9.43 1.49
CA ASP A 71 3.72 -10.32 2.10
C ASP A 71 2.39 -9.64 2.39
N THR A 72 2.43 -8.36 2.80
CA THR A 72 1.20 -7.59 3.05
C THR A 72 0.45 -7.35 1.75
N VAL A 73 1.15 -6.95 0.69
CA VAL A 73 0.54 -6.78 -0.65
C VAL A 73 -0.05 -8.10 -1.13
N ARG A 74 0.73 -9.19 -1.07
CA ARG A 74 0.29 -10.51 -1.49
C ARG A 74 -0.97 -10.94 -0.74
N SER A 75 -1.00 -10.78 0.58
CA SER A 75 -2.16 -11.10 1.41
C SER A 75 -3.40 -10.28 1.05
N LEU A 76 -3.24 -8.97 0.78
CA LEU A 76 -4.34 -8.10 0.35
C LEU A 76 -4.94 -8.55 -1.00
N PHE A 77 -4.09 -8.89 -1.96
CA PHE A 77 -4.53 -9.34 -3.29
C PHE A 77 -5.16 -10.74 -3.26
N LEU A 78 -4.53 -11.70 -2.56
CA LEU A 78 -5.10 -13.03 -2.36
C LEU A 78 -6.45 -12.94 -1.64
N GLY A 79 -6.56 -12.12 -0.60
CA GLY A 79 -7.80 -11.88 0.12
C GLY A 79 -8.90 -11.22 -0.74
N ALA A 80 -8.52 -10.52 -1.82
CA ALA A 80 -9.46 -9.95 -2.78
C ALA A 80 -9.81 -10.90 -3.94
N GLY A 81 -9.26 -12.13 -3.96
CA GLY A 81 -9.51 -13.14 -4.99
C GLY A 81 -8.58 -13.06 -6.20
N PHE A 82 -7.46 -12.35 -6.13
CA PHE A 82 -6.43 -12.36 -7.16
C PHE A 82 -5.44 -13.50 -6.96
N THR A 83 -4.75 -13.86 -8.03
CA THR A 83 -3.53 -14.68 -7.98
C THR A 83 -2.35 -13.81 -8.41
N GLU A 84 -1.24 -13.93 -7.69
CA GLU A 84 0.00 -13.26 -8.06
C GLU A 84 0.58 -13.90 -9.34
N VAL A 85 0.75 -13.09 -10.39
CA VAL A 85 1.33 -13.57 -11.67
C VAL A 85 2.83 -13.26 -11.71
N ARG A 86 3.22 -12.04 -11.32
CA ARG A 86 4.60 -11.58 -11.22
C ARG A 86 4.71 -10.47 -10.19
N ASN A 87 5.86 -10.41 -9.54
CA ASN A 87 6.29 -9.30 -8.70
C ASN A 87 7.67 -8.84 -9.17
N PHE A 88 7.81 -7.55 -9.46
CA PHE A 88 9.08 -6.95 -9.82
C PHE A 88 9.52 -6.06 -8.66
N LEU A 89 10.58 -6.48 -7.97
CA LEU A 89 11.34 -5.60 -7.10
C LEU A 89 12.29 -4.81 -8.02
N PHE A 90 12.06 -3.50 -8.14
CA PHE A 90 12.99 -2.56 -8.77
C PHE A 90 13.68 -1.74 -7.71
#